data_AF-A0A8H5I3S4-F1
#
_entry.id   AF-A0A8H5I3S4-F1
#
_cell.length_a   1.000
_cell.length_b   1.000
_cell.length_c   1.000
_cell.angle_alpha   90.00
_cell.angle_beta   90.00
_cell.angle_gamma   90.00
#
_symmetry.space_group_name_H-M   'P 1'
#
loop_
_entity.id
_entity.type
_entity.pdbx_description
1 polymer ?
#
loop_
_entity_poly.entity_id
_entity_poly.type
_entity_poly.pdbx_seq_one_letter_code
_entity_poly.pdbx_strand_id
1 'polypeptide(L)'
;MDVDDQDVERACKRIRLQSPEPDDVYDNFRDFLLSDSELLPQLTYDNGFSASILEPAEENKDEARLGIEGEALIEETARHVCLGTIILEATSSYLKTRQELETTVNLQECGGIVKLITADTGAYAGILKALFPSDLLHRPSVKLSALLTAPASLRVIILSPMEEAAQIGTLLSNYDLFLQHPSPRDIEYFELEMEYFNPQFLVPPGS
;
A
#
# COMPACT_ATOMS: atom_id res chain seq x y z
N MET A 1 46.31 -57.05 0.81
CA MET A 1 46.34 -55.58 0.74
C MET A 1 44.90 -55.16 0.66
N ASP A 2 44.34 -54.96 1.83
CA ASP A 2 43.00 -54.41 2.06
C ASP A 2 43.04 -52.91 1.79
N VAL A 3 42.04 -52.39 1.08
CA VAL A 3 41.75 -50.95 1.06
C VAL A 3 40.25 -50.81 1.26
N ASP A 4 39.94 -50.25 2.43
CA ASP A 4 38.64 -50.06 3.06
C ASP A 4 37.64 -49.24 2.25
N ASP A 5 36.37 -49.66 2.37
CA ASP A 5 35.20 -48.80 2.29
C ASP A 5 35.26 -47.73 3.39
N GLN A 6 35.05 -46.47 3.04
CA GLN A 6 34.54 -45.50 4.01
C GLN A 6 33.79 -44.35 3.31
N ASP A 7 32.47 -44.55 3.23
CA ASP A 7 31.47 -43.48 3.15
C ASP A 7 31.71 -42.49 4.30
N VAL A 8 32.11 -41.27 3.97
CA VAL A 8 32.19 -40.18 4.95
C VAL A 8 30.86 -39.41 4.91
N GLU A 9 29.86 -39.95 5.61
CA GLU A 9 28.69 -39.20 6.05
C GLU A 9 29.16 -37.99 6.88
N ARG A 10 29.19 -36.81 6.28
CA ARG A 10 29.28 -35.56 7.05
C ARG A 10 27.92 -35.24 7.64
N ALA A 11 27.70 -35.71 8.86
CA ALA A 11 26.58 -35.32 9.70
C ALA A 11 26.55 -33.79 9.92
N CYS A 12 25.61 -33.11 9.26
CA CYS A 12 25.27 -31.72 9.55
C CYS A 12 24.67 -31.64 10.96
N LYS A 13 25.47 -31.19 11.93
CA LYS A 13 25.03 -30.91 13.30
C LYS A 13 23.99 -29.78 13.28
N ARG A 14 22.72 -30.13 13.42
CA ARG A 14 21.60 -29.19 13.60
C ARG A 14 21.74 -28.53 14.97
N ILE A 15 22.09 -27.25 14.98
CA ILE A 15 22.15 -26.44 16.21
C ILE A 15 20.69 -26.19 16.65
N ARG A 16 20.28 -26.75 17.78
CA ARG A 16 19.01 -26.38 18.45
C ARG A 16 19.28 -25.16 19.32
N LEU A 17 18.72 -24.02 18.95
CA LEU A 17 18.63 -22.87 19.85
C LEU A 17 17.46 -23.15 20.80
N GLN A 18 17.76 -23.42 22.07
CA GLN A 18 16.77 -23.40 23.14
C GLN A 18 16.58 -21.95 23.57
N SER A 19 15.36 -21.43 23.39
CA SER A 19 14.93 -20.15 23.97
C SER A 19 14.81 -20.30 25.49
N PRO A 20 15.22 -19.31 26.32
CA PRO A 20 14.88 -19.31 27.74
C PRO A 20 13.38 -18.99 27.89
N GLU A 21 12.71 -19.68 28.80
CA GLU A 21 11.34 -19.36 29.23
C GLU A 21 11.34 -18.01 29.99
N PRO A 22 10.28 -17.19 29.87
CA PRO A 22 10.20 -15.93 30.60
C PRO A 22 9.81 -16.19 32.06
N ASP A 23 10.61 -15.67 32.99
CA ASP A 23 10.27 -15.58 34.40
C ASP A 23 9.10 -14.60 34.60
N ASP A 24 8.02 -15.10 35.20
CA ASP A 24 6.86 -14.31 35.64
C ASP A 24 7.28 -13.32 36.74
N VAL A 25 7.27 -12.02 36.40
CA VAL A 25 7.27 -10.94 37.39
C VAL A 25 5.91 -10.26 37.34
N TYR A 26 5.02 -10.73 38.21
CA TYR A 26 3.85 -9.97 38.64
C TYR A 26 4.31 -8.79 39.48
N ASP A 27 4.03 -7.55 39.04
CA ASP A 27 3.87 -6.46 40.00
C ASP A 27 2.88 -5.38 39.55
N ASN A 28 1.76 -5.36 40.27
CA ASN A 28 0.84 -4.28 40.61
C ASN A 28 1.06 -2.90 39.97
N PHE A 29 0.13 -2.49 39.10
CA PHE A 29 -0.31 -1.09 39.05
C PHE A 29 -1.83 -1.00 39.23
N ARG A 30 -2.18 -0.55 40.42
CA ARG A 30 -3.51 -0.16 40.88
C ARG A 30 -4.11 0.94 40.00
N ASP A 31 -5.40 0.77 39.72
CA ASP A 31 -6.47 1.76 39.77
C ASP A 31 -6.09 3.25 39.63
N PHE A 32 -6.40 3.81 38.46
CA PHE A 32 -6.87 5.19 38.36
C PHE A 32 -8.21 5.21 37.63
N LEU A 33 -9.28 5.07 38.41
CA LEU A 33 -10.61 5.53 38.03
C LEU A 33 -10.60 7.06 38.06
N LEU A 34 -10.79 7.71 36.91
CA LEU A 34 -11.29 9.08 36.87
C LEU A 34 -12.51 9.16 35.96
N SER A 35 -13.54 9.74 36.57
CA SER A 35 -14.94 9.78 36.23
C SER A 35 -15.28 10.94 35.29
N ASP A 36 -16.42 10.81 34.62
CA ASP A 36 -17.09 11.73 33.69
C ASP A 36 -17.16 13.21 34.09
N SER A 37 -17.14 14.10 33.08
CA SER A 37 -18.29 14.98 32.73
C SER A 37 -17.92 16.14 31.79
N GLU A 38 -18.61 16.17 30.64
CA GLU A 38 -19.27 17.30 29.95
C GLU A 38 -18.51 18.59 29.55
N LEU A 39 -18.57 18.96 28.25
CA LEU A 39 -19.39 20.07 27.71
C LEU A 39 -18.94 20.49 26.27
N LEU A 40 -19.76 20.12 25.26
CA LEU A 40 -20.24 20.78 23.99
C LEU A 40 -19.40 21.89 23.26
N PRO A 41 -19.65 22.21 21.95
CA PRO A 41 -20.91 22.02 21.21
C PRO A 41 -20.84 21.44 19.77
N GLN A 42 -21.96 20.81 19.40
CA GLN A 42 -22.32 20.39 18.05
C GLN A 42 -22.67 21.60 17.17
N LEU A 43 -22.10 21.66 15.96
CA LEU A 43 -22.50 22.63 14.94
C LEU A 43 -23.63 22.03 14.09
N THR A 44 -24.83 22.55 14.29
CA THR A 44 -25.95 22.45 13.35
C THR A 44 -25.67 23.36 12.16
N TYR A 45 -25.52 22.79 10.96
CA TYR A 45 -25.60 23.53 9.70
C TYR A 45 -26.99 23.30 9.11
N ASP A 46 -27.86 24.29 9.29
CA ASP A 46 -29.09 24.46 8.53
C ASP A 46 -29.14 25.92 8.06
N ASN A 47 -29.39 26.08 6.76
CA ASN A 47 -29.66 27.30 5.97
C ASN A 47 -29.28 26.92 4.52
N GLY A 48 -30.20 26.60 3.61
CA GLY A 48 -31.44 27.33 3.33
C GLY A 48 -31.17 28.37 2.25
N PHE A 49 -31.03 27.93 0.99
CA PHE A 49 -31.17 28.79 -0.18
C PHE A 49 -31.81 28.02 -1.33
N SER A 50 -33.10 28.28 -1.55
CA SER A 50 -33.84 27.94 -2.76
C SER A 50 -34.01 29.21 -3.59
N ALA A 51 -33.67 29.16 -4.88
CA ALA A 51 -34.27 30.03 -5.89
C ALA A 51 -34.21 29.36 -7.27
N SER A 52 -35.36 29.43 -7.93
CA SER A 52 -35.81 28.67 -9.09
C SER A 52 -35.23 29.07 -10.45
N ILE A 53 -35.15 28.07 -11.34
CA ILE A 53 -35.59 28.01 -12.75
C ILE A 53 -35.36 29.24 -13.66
N LEU A 54 -34.60 29.03 -14.74
CA LEU A 54 -34.88 29.62 -16.06
C LEU A 54 -34.20 28.81 -17.19
N GLU A 55 -35.00 28.09 -17.98
CA GLU A 55 -34.68 27.74 -19.36
C GLU A 55 -34.90 28.95 -20.27
N PRO A 56 -34.22 29.01 -21.42
CA PRO A 56 -34.99 29.12 -22.66
C PRO A 56 -34.48 28.22 -23.81
N ALA A 57 -35.42 27.88 -24.67
CA ALA A 57 -35.31 26.99 -25.82
C ALA A 57 -34.73 27.64 -27.10
N GLU A 58 -34.14 26.77 -27.92
CA GLU A 58 -34.16 26.68 -29.40
C GLU A 58 -33.56 27.78 -30.31
N GLU A 59 -32.56 27.31 -31.06
CA GLU A 59 -32.35 27.44 -32.53
C GLU A 59 -31.77 28.74 -33.15
N ASN A 60 -30.54 28.63 -33.67
CA ASN A 60 -30.26 29.01 -35.06
C ASN A 60 -29.00 28.35 -35.63
N LYS A 61 -29.13 27.93 -36.90
CA LYS A 61 -28.14 27.32 -37.78
C LYS A 61 -27.10 28.34 -38.25
N ASP A 62 -25.84 27.92 -38.41
CA ASP A 62 -25.21 27.85 -39.74
C ASP A 62 -23.77 27.32 -39.71
N GLU A 63 -23.60 26.32 -40.57
CA GLU A 63 -22.47 25.97 -41.43
C GLU A 63 -21.00 25.92 -40.98
N ALA A 64 -20.45 24.76 -41.34
CA ALA A 64 -19.08 24.51 -41.79
C ALA A 64 -17.98 24.52 -40.72
N ARG A 65 -17.47 23.32 -40.42
CA ARG A 65 -16.11 22.92 -40.84
C ARG A 65 -15.83 21.46 -40.48
N LEU A 66 -15.46 20.72 -41.53
CA LEU A 66 -14.55 19.58 -41.56
C LEU A 66 -14.82 18.46 -40.55
N GLY A 67 -15.44 17.39 -41.06
CA GLY A 67 -15.45 16.09 -40.40
C GLY A 67 -14.01 15.65 -40.16
N ILE A 68 -13.58 15.80 -38.91
CA ILE A 68 -12.43 15.09 -38.38
C ILE A 68 -12.90 13.65 -38.26
N GLU A 69 -12.37 12.85 -39.18
CA GLU A 69 -12.31 11.40 -39.17
C GLU A 69 -12.25 10.92 -37.71
N GLY A 70 -13.30 10.22 -37.30
CA GLY A 70 -13.35 9.56 -36.01
C GLY A 70 -12.29 8.48 -35.98
N GLU A 71 -11.06 8.86 -35.68
CA GLU A 71 -10.16 8.00 -34.93
C GLU A 71 -10.89 7.76 -33.61
N ALA A 72 -11.61 6.64 -33.58
CA ALA A 72 -11.88 5.97 -32.34
C ALA A 72 -10.52 5.85 -31.66
N LEU A 73 -10.27 6.74 -30.70
CA LEU A 73 -9.25 6.53 -29.70
C LEU A 73 -9.63 5.18 -29.10
N ILE A 74 -9.00 4.13 -29.63
CA ILE A 74 -8.80 2.91 -28.88
C ILE A 74 -8.05 3.44 -27.68
N GLU A 75 -8.78 3.68 -26.60
CA GLU A 75 -8.21 3.81 -25.29
C GLU A 75 -7.56 2.44 -25.08
N GLU A 76 -6.32 2.33 -25.56
CA GLU A 76 -5.48 1.18 -25.37
C GLU A 76 -5.39 1.10 -23.86
N THR A 77 -6.20 0.21 -23.30
CA THR A 77 -6.23 -0.05 -21.87
C THR A 77 -4.85 -0.61 -21.57
N ALA A 78 -3.91 0.29 -21.27
CA ALA A 78 -2.52 -0.04 -21.06
C ALA A 78 -2.49 -1.13 -20.01
N ARG A 79 -1.95 -2.29 -20.40
CA ARG A 79 -1.97 -3.46 -19.54
C ARG A 79 -1.10 -3.15 -18.34
N HIS A 80 -1.70 -3.11 -17.15
CA HIS A 80 -0.96 -2.98 -15.91
C HIS A 80 -0.08 -4.22 -15.68
N VAL A 81 1.14 -3.98 -15.24
CA VAL A 81 2.09 -4.98 -14.77
C VAL A 81 2.33 -4.80 -13.27
N CYS A 82 2.69 -5.87 -12.57
CA CYS A 82 3.12 -5.81 -11.19
C CYS A 82 4.59 -5.43 -11.13
N LEU A 83 4.89 -4.25 -10.58
CA LEU A 83 6.27 -3.81 -10.41
C LEU A 83 6.98 -4.50 -9.25
N GLY A 84 6.19 -4.89 -8.25
CA GLY A 84 6.65 -5.58 -7.05
C GLY A 84 6.01 -5.03 -5.78
N THR A 85 6.58 -5.42 -4.66
CA THR A 85 6.16 -5.03 -3.32
C THR A 85 7.24 -4.23 -2.60
N ILE A 86 6.82 -3.25 -1.81
CA ILE A 86 7.67 -2.50 -0.89
C ILE A 86 7.16 -2.78 0.53
N ILE A 87 8.09 -3.08 1.43
CA ILE A 87 7.81 -3.29 2.84
C ILE A 87 8.24 -2.03 3.60
N LEU A 88 7.31 -1.42 4.31
CA LEU A 88 7.49 -0.17 5.02
C LEU A 88 7.07 -0.32 6.49
N GLU A 89 7.68 0.46 7.36
CA GLU A 89 7.25 0.55 8.75
C GLU A 89 6.17 1.62 8.93
N ALA A 90 5.15 1.26 9.71
CA ALA A 90 4.10 2.16 10.14
C ALA A 90 4.06 2.26 11.67
N THR A 91 3.30 3.24 12.16
CA THR A 91 2.86 3.33 13.55
C THR A 91 1.36 3.09 13.55
N SER A 92 0.92 2.01 14.21
CA SER A 92 -0.48 1.63 14.29
C SER A 92 -0.82 1.05 15.66
N SER A 93 -1.94 1.49 16.23
CA SER A 93 -2.63 0.84 17.36
C SER A 93 -3.90 0.09 16.91
N TYR A 94 -4.26 0.20 15.62
CA TYR A 94 -5.50 -0.33 15.06
C TYR A 94 -5.59 -1.86 15.23
N LEU A 95 -4.55 -2.57 14.78
CA LEU A 95 -4.49 -4.04 14.85
C LEU A 95 -4.42 -4.57 16.30
N LYS A 96 -3.74 -3.84 17.20
CA LYS A 96 -3.67 -4.22 18.62
C LYS A 96 -5.04 -4.20 19.30
N THR A 97 -5.91 -3.30 18.87
CA THR A 97 -7.21 -3.06 19.53
C THR A 97 -8.27 -4.07 19.08
N ARG A 98 -8.17 -4.58 17.85
CA ARG A 98 -9.22 -5.40 17.21
C ARG A 98 -8.93 -6.91 17.11
N GLN A 99 -7.78 -7.38 17.60
CA GLN A 99 -7.30 -8.77 17.40
C GLN A 99 -7.14 -9.20 15.91
N GLU A 100 -7.35 -8.29 14.98
CA GLU A 100 -7.05 -8.48 13.56
C GLU A 100 -5.53 -8.51 13.36
N LEU A 101 -5.04 -9.48 12.57
CA LEU A 101 -3.62 -9.59 12.27
C LEU A 101 -3.23 -8.79 11.03
N GLU A 102 -4.18 -8.58 10.11
CA GLU A 102 -3.95 -7.93 8.83
C GLU A 102 -5.21 -7.16 8.38
N THR A 103 -5.03 -6.00 7.75
CA THR A 103 -6.13 -5.19 7.22
C THR A 103 -5.69 -4.42 5.97
N THR A 104 -6.56 -4.30 4.97
CA THR A 104 -6.28 -3.51 3.77
C THR A 104 -6.39 -2.02 4.08
N VAL A 105 -5.45 -1.23 3.56
CA VAL A 105 -5.40 0.20 3.82
C VAL A 105 -5.16 0.98 2.54
N ASN A 106 -5.72 2.18 2.49
CA ASN A 106 -5.42 3.21 1.52
C ASN A 106 -4.39 4.17 2.13
N LEU A 107 -3.44 4.61 1.30
CA LEU A 107 -2.46 5.62 1.66
C LEU A 107 -3.05 6.99 1.29
N GLN A 108 -3.11 7.91 2.26
CA GLN A 108 -3.56 9.28 2.04
C GLN A 108 -2.52 10.28 2.52
N GLU A 109 -2.09 11.18 1.64
CA GLU A 109 -1.21 12.28 2.03
C GLU A 109 -1.97 13.35 2.83
N CYS A 110 -1.36 13.84 3.91
CA CYS A 110 -1.89 14.92 4.72
C CYS A 110 -0.74 15.77 5.29
N GLY A 111 -0.43 16.90 4.66
CA GLY A 111 0.59 17.83 5.17
C GLY A 111 2.00 17.23 5.23
N GLY A 112 2.38 16.43 4.24
CA GLY A 112 3.70 15.79 4.14
C GLY A 112 3.87 14.49 4.92
N ILE A 113 2.84 14.03 5.63
CA ILE A 113 2.79 12.67 6.20
C ILE A 113 1.80 11.81 5.44
N VAL A 114 2.03 10.50 5.40
CA VAL A 114 1.10 9.53 4.82
C VAL A 114 0.33 8.84 5.92
N LYS A 115 -0.99 9.06 5.93
CA LYS A 115 -1.95 8.39 6.80
C LYS A 115 -2.40 7.09 6.14
N LEU A 116 -2.61 6.08 6.98
CA LEU A 116 -3.20 4.80 6.60
C LEU A 116 -4.65 4.81 7.02
N ILE A 117 -5.54 4.55 6.07
CA ILE A 117 -6.99 4.52 6.27
C ILE A 117 -7.48 3.15 5.86
N THR A 118 -8.22 2.45 6.70
CA THR A 118 -8.75 1.13 6.38
C THR A 118 -9.64 1.20 5.13
N ALA A 119 -9.45 0.29 4.18
CA ALA A 119 -10.17 0.33 2.91
C ALA A 119 -11.67 0.01 3.08
N ASP A 120 -12.05 -0.76 4.11
CA ASP A 120 -13.41 -1.23 4.36
C ASP A 120 -14.27 -0.21 5.12
N THR A 121 -13.75 0.37 6.21
CA THR A 121 -14.51 1.24 7.10
C THR A 121 -14.17 2.72 6.96
N GLY A 122 -13.09 3.06 6.24
CA GLY A 122 -12.57 4.42 6.19
C GLY A 122 -12.00 4.94 7.53
N ALA A 123 -11.80 4.06 8.52
CA ALA A 123 -11.23 4.42 9.81
C ALA A 123 -9.73 4.67 9.72
N TYR A 124 -9.22 5.51 10.61
CA TYR A 124 -7.78 5.75 10.74
C TYR A 124 -7.07 4.49 11.28
N ALA A 125 -6.13 3.96 10.50
CA ALA A 125 -5.36 2.76 10.83
C ALA A 125 -3.95 3.07 11.36
N GLY A 126 -3.36 4.20 10.98
CA GLY A 126 -1.99 4.55 11.39
C GLY A 126 -1.34 5.62 10.54
N ILE A 127 -0.03 5.81 10.74
CA ILE A 127 0.82 6.72 9.97
C ILE A 127 2.07 5.97 9.49
N LEU A 128 2.49 6.23 8.27
CA LEU A 128 3.74 5.73 7.71
C LEU A 128 4.94 6.44 8.34
N LYS A 129 5.98 5.69 8.73
CA LYS A 129 7.21 6.29 9.28
C LYS A 129 8.19 6.74 8.21
N ALA A 130 8.22 6.03 7.09
CA ALA A 130 9.10 6.34 5.96
C ALA A 130 8.50 7.46 5.09
N LEU A 131 9.37 8.16 4.38
CA LEU A 131 8.94 9.04 3.29
C LEU A 131 8.43 8.18 2.15
N PHE A 132 7.34 8.62 1.54
CA PHE A 132 6.77 7.97 0.37
C PHE A 132 6.50 9.03 -0.70
N PRO A 133 6.87 8.77 -1.96
CA PRO A 133 6.73 9.77 -3.02
C PRO A 133 5.26 10.16 -3.23
N SER A 134 4.92 11.41 -2.94
CA SER A 134 3.59 11.98 -3.17
C SER A 134 3.18 11.91 -4.65
N ASP A 135 4.17 12.08 -5.54
CA ASP A 135 3.99 11.92 -7.00
C ASP A 135 3.45 10.54 -7.36
N LEU A 136 3.78 9.49 -6.60
CA LEU A 136 3.27 8.14 -6.83
C LEU A 136 1.86 7.96 -6.28
N LEU A 137 1.53 8.58 -5.14
CA LEU A 137 0.20 8.52 -4.51
C LEU A 137 -0.87 9.19 -5.37
N HIS A 138 -0.52 10.28 -6.06
CA HIS A 138 -1.45 11.07 -6.88
C HIS A 138 -1.46 10.65 -8.35
N ARG A 139 -0.70 9.63 -8.72
CA ARG A 139 -0.55 9.21 -10.11
C ARG A 139 -1.75 8.36 -10.54
N PRO A 140 -2.61 8.82 -11.46
CA PRO A 140 -3.86 8.13 -11.78
C PRO A 140 -3.64 6.80 -12.53
N SER A 141 -2.53 6.66 -13.22
CA SER A 141 -2.16 5.43 -13.93
C SER A 141 -1.63 4.34 -13.00
N VAL A 142 -1.22 4.68 -11.77
CA VAL A 142 -0.64 3.73 -10.82
C VAL A 142 -1.69 3.30 -9.81
N LYS A 143 -1.78 1.99 -9.56
CA LYS A 143 -2.60 1.43 -8.47
C LYS A 143 -1.69 0.96 -7.35
N LEU A 144 -2.03 1.37 -6.14
CA LEU A 144 -1.35 0.98 -4.91
C LEU A 144 -2.29 0.11 -4.09
N SER A 145 -1.91 -1.16 -3.91
CA SER A 145 -2.65 -2.08 -3.05
C SER A 145 -1.84 -2.29 -1.78
N ALA A 146 -2.37 -1.90 -0.63
CA ALA A 146 -1.62 -1.96 0.62
C ALA A 146 -2.29 -2.79 1.72
N LEU A 147 -1.47 -3.56 2.42
CA LEU A 147 -1.86 -4.45 3.51
C LEU A 147 -1.04 -4.10 4.75
N LEU A 148 -1.73 -3.68 5.80
CA LEU A 148 -1.13 -3.40 7.10
C LEU A 148 -1.21 -4.67 7.96
N THR A 149 -0.09 -5.08 8.53
CA THR A 149 0.05 -6.32 9.31
C THR A 149 0.67 -6.07 10.68
N ALA A 150 0.33 -6.89 11.66
CA ALA A 150 0.85 -6.76 13.02
C ALA A 150 2.36 -7.11 13.04
N PRO A 151 3.20 -6.35 13.79
CA PRO A 151 2.84 -5.33 14.77
C PRO A 151 2.65 -3.89 14.22
N ALA A 152 3.06 -3.60 12.98
CA ALA A 152 2.75 -2.39 12.19
C ALA A 152 3.60 -2.36 10.91
N SER A 153 3.64 -3.47 10.17
CA SER A 153 4.36 -3.59 8.91
C SER A 153 3.38 -3.38 7.76
N LEU A 154 3.68 -2.41 6.89
CA LEU A 154 2.88 -2.11 5.71
C LEU A 154 3.54 -2.75 4.48
N ARG A 155 2.81 -3.62 3.79
CA ARG A 155 3.19 -4.09 2.46
C ARG A 155 2.42 -3.28 1.43
N VAL A 156 3.11 -2.73 0.43
CA VAL A 156 2.51 -1.96 -0.67
C VAL A 156 2.89 -2.62 -1.98
N ILE A 157 1.90 -3.00 -2.78
CA ILE A 157 2.08 -3.54 -4.13
C ILE A 157 1.81 -2.42 -5.12
N ILE A 158 2.72 -2.28 -6.08
CA ILE A 158 2.65 -1.23 -7.08
C ILE A 158 2.32 -1.86 -8.43
N LEU A 159 1.23 -1.41 -9.01
CA LEU A 159 0.79 -1.78 -10.35
C LEU A 159 0.82 -0.55 -11.24
N SER A 160 1.43 -0.65 -12.42
CA SER A 160 1.50 0.47 -13.37
C SER A 160 1.44 -0.04 -14.81
N PRO A 161 1.19 0.85 -15.78
CA PRO A 161 1.54 0.58 -17.17
C PRO A 161 3.03 0.24 -17.29
N MET A 162 3.38 -0.61 -18.24
CA MET A 162 4.76 -1.04 -18.48
C MET A 162 5.65 0.15 -18.89
N GLU A 163 5.09 1.10 -19.62
CA GLU A 163 5.77 2.28 -20.16
C GLU A 163 6.28 3.20 -19.05
N GLU A 164 5.61 3.21 -17.89
CA GLU A 164 5.95 4.06 -16.76
C GLU A 164 6.91 3.39 -15.76
N ALA A 165 7.13 2.08 -15.88
CA ALA A 165 7.84 1.28 -14.90
C ALA A 165 9.24 1.83 -14.59
N ALA A 166 10.03 2.19 -15.62
CA ALA A 166 11.38 2.73 -15.45
C ALA A 166 11.40 4.07 -14.69
N GLN A 167 10.42 4.94 -14.95
CA GLN A 167 10.30 6.23 -14.25
C GLN A 167 9.93 6.01 -12.79
N ILE A 168 8.99 5.08 -12.52
CA ILE A 168 8.58 4.72 -11.16
C ILE A 168 9.77 4.09 -10.39
N GLY A 169 10.54 3.21 -11.03
CA GLY A 169 11.73 2.62 -10.43
C GLY A 169 12.77 3.68 -10.04
N THR A 170 13.01 4.67 -10.89
CA THR A 170 13.91 5.80 -10.58
C THR A 170 13.37 6.66 -9.44
N LEU A 171 12.06 6.95 -9.46
CA LEU A 171 11.40 7.71 -8.40
C LEU A 171 11.55 7.02 -7.04
N LEU A 172 11.29 5.71 -6.97
CA LEU A 172 11.43 4.93 -5.74
C LEU A 172 12.89 4.91 -5.25
N SER A 173 13.86 4.74 -6.16
CA SER A 173 15.28 4.77 -5.82
C SER A 173 15.72 6.10 -5.19
N ASN A 174 15.15 7.23 -5.63
CA ASN A 174 15.44 8.55 -5.04
C ASN A 174 14.94 8.69 -3.59
N TYR A 175 14.03 7.82 -3.15
CA TYR A 175 13.49 7.75 -1.79
C TYR A 175 14.06 6.57 -1.00
N ASP A 176 15.13 5.94 -1.48
CA ASP A 176 15.73 4.72 -0.90
C ASP A 176 14.72 3.56 -0.77
N LEU A 177 13.71 3.51 -1.64
CA LEU A 177 12.71 2.46 -1.70
C LEU A 177 13.03 1.48 -2.81
N PHE A 178 13.05 0.19 -2.48
CA PHE A 178 13.40 -0.88 -3.41
C PHE A 178 12.30 -1.92 -3.52
N LEU A 179 11.90 -2.20 -4.75
CA LEU A 179 10.91 -3.20 -5.12
C LEU A 179 11.47 -4.60 -4.89
N GLN A 180 10.71 -5.38 -4.15
CA GLN A 180 10.91 -6.82 -3.96
C GLN A 180 9.88 -7.60 -4.78
N HIS A 181 10.19 -8.87 -5.05
CA HIS A 181 9.21 -9.76 -5.64
C HIS A 181 8.06 -9.98 -4.65
N PRO A 182 6.77 -9.90 -5.06
CA PRO A 182 5.64 -10.20 -4.18
C PRO A 182 5.76 -11.62 -3.59
N SER A 183 5.40 -11.80 -2.32
CA SER A 183 5.40 -13.14 -1.74
C SER A 183 4.27 -13.99 -2.33
N PRO A 184 4.31 -15.34 -2.24
CA PRO A 184 3.20 -16.19 -2.68
C PRO A 184 1.87 -15.80 -2.03
N ARG A 185 1.89 -15.37 -0.77
CA ARG A 185 0.71 -14.88 -0.07
C ARG A 185 0.17 -13.60 -0.68
N ASP A 186 1.04 -12.69 -1.08
CA ASP A 186 0.62 -11.43 -1.71
C ASP A 186 0.00 -11.69 -3.09
N ILE A 187 0.54 -12.65 -3.85
CA ILE A 187 0.00 -13.06 -5.15
C ILE A 187 -1.41 -13.63 -5.00
N GLU A 188 -1.63 -14.50 -4.02
CA GLU A 188 -2.95 -15.07 -3.72
C GLU A 188 -3.92 -14.00 -3.18
N TYR A 189 -3.47 -13.19 -2.22
CA TYR A 189 -4.31 -12.21 -1.53
C TYR A 189 -4.80 -11.08 -2.44
N PHE A 190 -3.94 -10.61 -3.34
CA PHE A 190 -4.25 -9.53 -4.27
C PHE A 190 -4.60 -10.01 -5.68
N GLU A 191 -4.76 -11.33 -5.86
CA GLU A 191 -5.12 -11.95 -7.14
C GLU A 191 -4.22 -11.45 -8.29
N LEU A 192 -2.90 -11.48 -8.08
CA LEU A 192 -1.92 -10.96 -9.03
C LEU A 192 -1.74 -11.92 -10.22
N GLU A 193 -2.71 -11.96 -11.12
CA GLU A 193 -2.67 -12.76 -12.35
C GLU A 193 -1.89 -12.08 -13.51
N MET A 194 -1.30 -10.92 -13.24
CA MET A 194 -0.59 -10.10 -14.23
C MET A 194 0.91 -10.40 -14.31
N GLU A 195 1.55 -9.91 -15.37
CA GLU A 195 3.00 -10.02 -15.56
C GLU A 195 3.76 -9.25 -14.47
N TYR A 196 4.86 -9.85 -13.98
CA TYR A 196 5.77 -9.20 -13.04
C TYR A 196 6.97 -8.60 -13.76
N PHE A 197 7.25 -7.33 -13.50
CA PHE A 197 8.39 -6.62 -14.07
C PHE A 197 9.01 -5.65 -13.06
N ASN A 198 10.23 -5.93 -12.58
CA ASN A 198 10.91 -5.05 -11.63
C ASN A 198 11.81 -4.03 -12.35
N PRO A 199 11.47 -2.72 -12.37
CA PRO A 199 12.29 -1.71 -13.04
C PRO A 199 13.60 -1.38 -12.31
N GLN A 200 13.76 -1.80 -11.05
CA GLN A 200 14.93 -1.53 -10.22
C GLN A 200 15.88 -2.75 -10.16
N PHE A 201 15.83 -3.66 -11.14
CA PHE A 201 16.75 -4.81 -11.20
C PHE A 201 18.16 -4.40 -10.80
N LEU A 202 18.68 -5.02 -9.75
CA LEU A 202 20.05 -4.82 -9.32
C LEU A 202 20.96 -5.22 -10.47
N VAL A 203 21.51 -4.21 -11.14
CA VAL A 203 22.50 -4.38 -12.18
C VAL A 203 23.62 -5.26 -11.59
N PRO A 204 23.94 -6.41 -12.22
CA PRO A 204 25.02 -7.24 -11.71
C PRO A 204 26.31 -6.39 -11.71
N PRO A 205 27.11 -6.42 -10.64
CA PRO A 205 28.34 -5.65 -10.59
C PRO A 205 29.23 -6.01 -11.79
N GLY A 206 29.63 -5.01 -12.57
CA GLY A 206 30.51 -5.17 -13.74
C GLY A 206 29.84 -5.04 -15.11
N SER A 207 28.71 -4.33 -15.22
CA SER A 207 28.14 -3.89 -16.51
C SER A 207 28.60 -2.49 -16.91
#